data_AF-A0A1H9SUU0-F1
#
_entry.id   AF-A0A1H9SUU0-F1
#
_cell.length_a   1.000
_cell.length_b   1.000
_cell.length_c   1.000
_cell.angle_alpha   90.00
_cell.angle_beta   90.00
_cell.angle_gamma   90.00
#
_symmetry.space_group_name_H-M   'P 1'
#
loop_
_entity.id
_entity.type
_entity.pdbx_description
1 polymer ?
#
loop_
_entity_poly.entity_id
_entity_poly.type
_entity_poly.pdbx_seq_one_letter_code
_entity_poly.pdbx_strand_id
1 'polypeptide(L)'
;MSNAKVTLPSEVIEAIEELRTLEFTNAEILMCAVNHTQPHTATTYTLYEWASANKSEDKLMQALVSGYEVEKSPKDKVREYYEDIRMLPANLGMTTPTIIRAEGAMEGIRETLDILGIKIEGVNA
;
A
#
# COMPACT_ATOMS: atom_id res chain seq x y z
N MET A 1 -12.68 -13.11 -16.87
CA MET A 1 -11.82 -12.01 -16.42
C MET A 1 -11.32 -12.38 -15.03
N SER A 2 -10.01 -12.33 -14.78
CA SER A 2 -9.46 -12.70 -13.47
C SER A 2 -9.95 -11.73 -12.40
N ASN A 3 -10.51 -12.26 -11.33
CA ASN A 3 -11.04 -11.55 -10.16
C ASN A 3 -9.89 -11.05 -9.26
N ALA A 4 -8.87 -10.45 -9.85
CA ALA A 4 -7.67 -10.02 -9.14
C ALA A 4 -7.94 -8.67 -8.45
N LYS A 5 -7.67 -8.61 -7.14
CA LYS A 5 -7.62 -7.36 -6.41
C LYS A 5 -6.55 -6.45 -6.99
N VAL A 6 -6.76 -5.15 -6.92
CA VAL A 6 -5.77 -4.15 -7.33
C VAL A 6 -5.20 -3.42 -6.13
N THR A 7 -3.95 -2.95 -6.25
CA THR A 7 -3.36 -2.10 -5.21
C THR A 7 -3.77 -0.64 -5.42
N LEU A 8 -4.20 0.01 -4.34
CA LEU A 8 -4.57 1.42 -4.31
C LEU A 8 -3.80 2.16 -3.21
N PRO A 9 -3.46 3.45 -3.40
CA PRO A 9 -2.91 4.28 -2.33
C PRO A 9 -3.85 4.34 -1.13
N SER A 10 -3.28 4.50 0.06
CA SER A 10 -4.05 4.57 1.30
C SER A 10 -5.07 5.70 1.28
N GLU A 11 -4.73 6.89 0.75
CA GLU A 11 -5.69 8.01 0.68
C GLU A 11 -6.90 7.70 -0.21
N VAL A 12 -6.73 6.89 -1.26
CA VAL A 12 -7.82 6.49 -2.14
C VAL A 12 -8.73 5.48 -1.44
N ILE A 13 -8.13 4.53 -0.71
CA ILE A 13 -8.87 3.54 0.09
C ILE A 13 -9.67 4.22 1.19
N GLU A 14 -9.07 5.16 1.92
CA GLU A 14 -9.74 5.94 2.96
C GLU A 14 -10.94 6.70 2.38
N ALA A 15 -10.78 7.34 1.21
CA ALA A 15 -11.87 8.03 0.55
C ALA A 15 -13.00 7.09 0.10
N ILE A 16 -12.69 5.89 -0.38
CA ILE A 16 -13.70 4.86 -0.71
C ILE A 16 -14.48 4.45 0.54
N GLU A 17 -13.79 4.14 1.64
CA GLU A 17 -14.44 3.68 2.86
C GLU A 17 -15.28 4.80 3.50
N GLU A 18 -14.79 6.04 3.51
CA GLU A 18 -15.59 7.18 3.98
C GLU A 18 -16.90 7.31 3.20
N LEU A 19 -16.85 7.27 1.86
CA LEU A 19 -18.07 7.32 1.05
C LEU A 19 -19.02 6.14 1.30
N ARG A 20 -18.49 4.94 1.57
CA ARG A 20 -19.32 3.79 1.98
C ARG A 20 -20.00 4.00 3.33
N THR A 21 -19.35 4.67 4.28
CA THR A 21 -20.00 5.03 5.56
C THR A 21 -21.15 6.02 5.37
N LEU A 22 -21.10 6.80 4.28
CA LEU A 22 -22.18 7.69 3.82
C LEU A 22 -23.18 6.99 2.89
N GLU A 23 -23.16 5.66 2.83
CA GLU A 23 -24.06 4.80 2.03
C GLU A 23 -23.94 4.97 0.50
N PHE A 24 -22.83 5.52 0.00
CA PHE A 24 -22.60 5.59 -1.44
C PHE A 24 -22.41 4.19 -2.03
N THR A 25 -23.09 3.92 -3.14
CA THR A 25 -22.88 2.74 -3.97
C THR A 25 -21.58 2.83 -4.75
N ASN A 26 -21.06 1.68 -5.20
CA ASN A 26 -19.89 1.65 -6.08
C ASN A 26 -20.07 2.53 -7.34
N ALA A 27 -21.28 2.63 -7.88
CA ALA A 27 -21.57 3.47 -9.04
C ALA A 27 -21.46 4.96 -8.70
N GLU A 28 -21.96 5.38 -7.54
CA GLU A 28 -21.86 6.77 -7.07
C GLU A 28 -20.41 7.14 -6.73
N ILE A 29 -19.65 6.23 -6.12
CA ILE A 29 -18.21 6.41 -5.86
C ILE A 29 -17.44 6.57 -7.17
N LEU A 30 -17.72 5.73 -8.17
CA LEU A 30 -17.11 5.85 -9.49
C LEU A 30 -17.49 7.19 -10.15
N MET A 31 -18.75 7.63 -10.01
CA MET A 31 -19.18 8.94 -10.50
C MET A 31 -18.41 10.09 -9.88
N CYS A 32 -18.09 10.04 -8.58
CA CYS A 32 -17.26 11.06 -7.92
C CYS A 32 -15.87 11.17 -8.55
N ALA A 33 -15.31 10.07 -9.05
CA ALA A 33 -13.98 10.04 -9.66
C ALA A 33 -13.95 10.54 -11.11
N VAL A 34 -15.07 10.46 -11.84
CA VAL A 34 -15.12 10.79 -13.29
C VAL A 34 -15.84 12.09 -13.60
N ASN A 35 -16.64 12.61 -12.67
CA ASN A 35 -17.49 13.77 -12.95
C ASN A 35 -16.81 15.10 -12.58
N HIS A 36 -16.16 15.71 -13.58
CA HIS A 36 -15.48 17.01 -13.52
C HIS A 36 -16.38 18.22 -13.16
N THR A 37 -17.70 18.05 -13.12
CA THR A 37 -18.67 19.17 -13.00
C THR A 37 -19.34 19.28 -11.63
N GLN A 38 -19.12 18.32 -10.73
CA GLN A 38 -19.70 18.38 -9.39
C GLN A 38 -18.79 19.14 -8.41
N PRO A 39 -19.37 19.94 -7.50
CA PRO A 39 -18.61 20.47 -6.38
C PRO A 39 -18.07 19.31 -5.55
N HIS A 40 -16.75 19.23 -5.43
CA HIS A 40 -16.10 18.16 -4.69
C HIS A 40 -16.01 18.52 -3.19
N THR A 41 -16.24 17.53 -2.33
CA THR A 41 -15.70 17.53 -0.97
C THR A 41 -14.23 17.14 -1.02
N ALA A 42 -13.49 17.26 0.08
CA ALA A 42 -12.11 16.77 0.13
C ALA A 42 -12.02 15.28 -0.29
N THR A 43 -12.94 14.46 0.22
CA THR A 43 -13.03 13.02 -0.08
C THR A 43 -13.28 12.73 -1.56
N THR A 44 -14.27 13.38 -2.18
CA THR A 44 -14.58 13.13 -3.60
C THR A 44 -13.52 13.74 -4.51
N TYR A 45 -12.83 14.79 -4.08
CA TYR A 45 -11.69 15.36 -4.78
C TYR A 45 -10.49 14.41 -4.81
N THR A 46 -10.18 13.72 -3.70
CA THR A 46 -9.10 12.72 -3.66
C THR A 46 -9.28 11.63 -4.73
N LEU A 47 -10.50 11.11 -4.87
CA LEU A 47 -10.80 10.09 -5.90
C LEU A 47 -10.66 10.65 -7.31
N TYR A 48 -11.20 11.84 -7.54
CA TYR A 48 -11.14 12.53 -8.82
C TYR A 48 -9.69 12.82 -9.26
N GLU A 49 -8.91 13.43 -8.38
CA GLU A 49 -7.52 13.79 -8.63
C GLU A 49 -6.70 12.53 -8.93
N TRP A 50 -6.84 11.49 -8.11
CA TRP A 50 -6.12 10.24 -8.32
C TRP A 50 -6.51 9.56 -9.64
N ALA A 51 -7.80 9.44 -9.94
CA ALA A 51 -8.28 8.79 -11.17
C ALA A 51 -7.81 9.56 -12.41
N SER A 52 -7.94 10.89 -12.39
CA SER A 52 -7.55 11.77 -13.50
C SER A 52 -6.04 11.78 -13.74
N ALA A 53 -5.23 11.91 -12.69
CA ALA A 53 -3.77 11.95 -12.81
C ALA A 53 -3.19 10.65 -13.36
N ASN A 54 -3.82 9.52 -13.03
CA ASN A 54 -3.31 8.19 -13.36
C ASN A 54 -4.06 7.48 -14.49
N LYS A 55 -5.06 8.13 -15.12
CA LYS A 55 -5.98 7.50 -16.10
C LYS A 55 -6.48 6.14 -15.60
N SER A 56 -6.92 6.14 -14.34
CA SER A 56 -7.13 4.94 -13.52
C SER A 56 -8.60 4.70 -13.20
N GLU A 57 -9.52 5.20 -14.03
CA GLU A 57 -10.96 5.00 -13.90
C GLU A 57 -11.31 3.50 -13.96
N ASP A 58 -10.72 2.77 -14.90
CA ASP A 58 -10.88 1.31 -15.02
C ASP A 58 -10.31 0.57 -13.80
N LYS A 59 -9.18 1.07 -13.26
CA LYS A 59 -8.54 0.51 -12.07
C LYS A 59 -9.40 0.74 -10.83
N LEU A 60 -10.02 1.91 -10.70
CA LEU A 60 -10.98 2.19 -9.62
C LEU A 60 -12.23 1.31 -9.75
N MET A 61 -12.79 1.19 -10.95
CA MET A 61 -13.94 0.32 -11.20
C MET A 61 -13.62 -1.13 -10.83
N GLN A 62 -12.46 -1.65 -11.22
CA GLN A 62 -12.00 -2.98 -10.83
C GLN A 62 -11.86 -3.09 -9.30
N ALA A 63 -11.27 -2.09 -8.65
CA ALA A 63 -11.12 -2.07 -7.19
C ALA A 63 -12.46 -2.13 -6.45
N LEU A 64 -13.47 -1.40 -6.94
CA LEU A 64 -14.79 -1.36 -6.33
C LEU A 64 -15.55 -2.68 -6.48
N VAL A 65 -15.34 -3.42 -7.59
CA VAL A 65 -16.02 -4.69 -7.87
C VAL A 65 -15.28 -5.90 -7.28
N SER A 66 -13.97 -5.97 -7.48
CA SER A 66 -13.15 -7.13 -7.10
C SER A 66 -12.41 -6.94 -5.76
N GLY A 67 -12.44 -5.75 -5.19
CA GLY A 67 -11.70 -5.37 -3.98
C GLY A 67 -10.28 -4.86 -4.26
N TYR A 68 -9.62 -4.39 -3.20
CA TYR A 68 -8.30 -3.78 -3.27
C TYR A 68 -7.40 -4.19 -2.09
N GLU A 69 -6.12 -3.90 -2.26
CA GLU A 69 -5.09 -3.95 -1.22
C GLU A 69 -4.42 -2.58 -1.11
N VAL A 70 -3.89 -2.24 0.07
CA VAL A 70 -3.10 -1.02 0.27
C VAL A 70 -1.80 -1.11 -0.54
N GLU A 71 -1.50 -0.06 -1.27
CA GLU A 71 -0.20 0.14 -1.90
C GLU A 71 0.84 0.42 -0.82
N LYS A 72 1.81 -0.50 -0.70
CA LYS A 72 2.86 -0.41 0.31
C LYS A 72 3.84 0.71 -0.05
N SER A 73 4.13 1.59 0.91
CA SER A 73 5.18 2.58 0.74
C SER A 73 6.55 1.89 0.59
N PRO A 74 7.57 2.57 0.03
CA PRO A 74 8.94 2.02 0.02
C PRO A 74 9.42 1.60 1.41
N LYS A 75 9.04 2.34 2.46
CA LYS A 75 9.39 2.01 3.85
C LYS A 75 8.69 0.72 4.33
N ASP A 76 7.42 0.53 3.97
CA ASP A 76 6.68 -0.68 4.34
C ASP A 76 7.28 -1.90 3.65
N LYS A 77 7.64 -1.78 2.36
CA LYS A 77 8.32 -2.86 1.63
C LYS A 77 9.66 -3.24 2.28
N VAL A 78 10.45 -2.26 2.73
CA VAL A 78 11.71 -2.51 3.45
C VAL A 78 11.44 -3.17 4.80
N ARG A 79 10.45 -2.70 5.56
CA ARG A 79 10.08 -3.29 6.86
C ARG A 79 9.66 -4.75 6.71
N GLU A 80 8.81 -5.05 5.74
CA GLU A 80 8.37 -6.42 5.48
C GLU A 80 9.53 -7.32 5.08
N TYR A 81 10.38 -6.86 4.16
CA TYR A 81 11.57 -7.62 3.76
C TYR A 81 12.50 -7.90 4.95
N TYR A 82 12.68 -6.93 5.83
CA TYR A 82 13.49 -7.07 7.03
C TYR A 82 12.88 -8.07 8.02
N GLU A 83 11.56 -8.02 8.23
CA GLU A 83 10.85 -8.98 9.08
C GLU A 83 10.87 -10.40 8.49
N ASP A 84 10.75 -10.55 7.18
CA ASP A 84 10.89 -11.84 6.50
C ASP A 84 12.26 -12.45 6.80
N ILE A 85 13.35 -11.67 6.68
CA ILE A 85 14.71 -12.12 7.01
C ILE A 85 14.81 -12.49 8.50
N ARG A 86 14.26 -11.65 9.37
CA ARG A 86 14.28 -11.85 10.83
C ARG A 86 13.58 -13.13 11.27
N MET A 87 12.50 -13.50 10.59
CA MET A 87 11.70 -14.70 10.89
C MET A 87 12.31 -15.98 10.31
N LEU A 88 13.23 -15.90 9.34
CA LEU A 88 13.85 -17.06 8.72
C LEU A 88 14.43 -18.05 9.77
N PRO A 89 15.29 -17.65 10.74
CA PRO A 89 15.90 -18.59 11.68
C PRO A 89 14.89 -19.35 12.54
N ALA A 90 13.79 -18.69 12.92
CA ALA A 90 12.74 -19.27 13.75
C ALA A 90 11.89 -20.30 12.97
N ASN A 91 11.71 -20.10 11.66
CA ASN A 91 10.77 -20.88 10.85
C ASN A 91 11.37 -22.15 10.23
N LEU A 92 12.71 -22.29 10.17
CA LEU A 92 13.35 -23.28 9.30
C LEU A 92 14.38 -24.21 9.98
N GLY A 93 14.53 -24.17 11.31
CA GLY A 93 15.48 -25.08 12.00
C GLY A 93 16.90 -24.99 11.44
N MET A 94 17.38 -23.76 11.19
CA MET A 94 18.46 -23.51 10.24
C MET A 94 19.88 -23.77 10.77
N THR A 95 20.79 -23.98 9.81
CA THR A 95 22.23 -24.12 10.03
C THR A 95 22.88 -22.75 10.34
N THR A 96 24.00 -22.77 11.06
CA THR A 96 24.79 -21.56 11.42
C THR A 96 25.08 -20.62 10.24
N PRO A 97 25.42 -21.09 9.03
CA PRO A 97 25.66 -20.20 7.89
C PRO A 97 24.45 -19.36 7.47
N THR A 98 23.23 -19.89 7.57
CA THR A 98 22.03 -19.14 7.17
C THR A 98 21.67 -18.08 8.20
N ILE A 99 21.92 -18.35 9.48
CA ILE A 99 21.78 -17.36 10.56
C ILE A 99 22.74 -16.19 10.32
N ILE A 100 24.02 -16.47 10.08
CA ILE A 100 25.03 -15.44 9.82
C ILE A 100 24.65 -14.58 8.60
N ARG A 101 24.13 -15.20 7.53
CA ARG A 101 23.67 -14.47 6.35
C ARG A 101 22.47 -13.57 6.65
N ALA A 102 21.49 -14.05 7.42
CA ALA A 102 20.32 -13.28 7.80
C ALA A 102 20.71 -12.08 8.67
N GLU A 103 21.57 -12.29 9.66
CA GLU A 103 22.11 -11.22 10.52
C GLU A 103 22.87 -10.18 9.71
N GLY A 104 23.76 -10.61 8.80
CA GLY A 104 24.51 -9.68 7.94
C GLY A 104 23.60 -8.87 7.00
N ALA A 105 22.54 -9.48 6.46
CA ALA A 105 21.56 -8.78 5.63
C ALA A 105 20.76 -7.74 6.45
N MET A 106 20.32 -8.11 7.65
CA MET A 106 19.61 -7.21 8.56
C MET A 106 20.51 -6.03 8.96
N GLU A 107 21.78 -6.27 9.25
CA GLU A 107 22.73 -5.21 9.59
C GLU A 107 22.95 -4.25 8.43
N GLY A 108 23.20 -4.78 7.23
CA GLY A 108 23.36 -3.95 6.03
C GLY A 108 22.14 -3.07 5.73
N ILE A 109 20.93 -3.56 6.00
CA ILE A 109 19.69 -2.75 5.89
C ILE A 109 19.72 -1.59 6.89
N ARG A 110 20.00 -1.85 8.18
CA ARG A 110 20.04 -0.80 9.21
C ARG A 110 21.09 0.26 8.90
N GLU A 111 22.31 -0.16 8.58
CA GLU A 111 23.41 0.75 8.25
C GLU A 111 23.07 1.62 7.03
N THR A 112 22.51 1.03 5.98
CA THR A 112 22.12 1.78 4.77
C THR A 112 21.05 2.83 5.09
N LEU A 113 20.04 2.45 5.89
CA LEU A 113 18.98 3.38 6.30
C LEU A 113 19.53 4.54 7.16
N ASP A 114 20.48 4.24 8.06
CA ASP A 114 21.14 5.25 8.88
C ASP A 114 22.01 6.20 8.04
N ILE A 115 22.76 5.69 7.06
CA ILE A 115 23.54 6.49 6.10
C ILE A 115 22.64 7.44 5.32
N LEU A 116 21.45 6.99 4.92
CA LEU A 116 20.47 7.79 4.18
C LEU A 116 19.64 8.73 5.07
N GLY A 117 19.79 8.65 6.39
CA GLY A 117 18.99 9.43 7.34
C GLY A 117 17.50 9.03 7.36
N ILE A 118 17.18 7.79 6.99
CA ILE A 118 15.82 7.26 6.97
C ILE A 118 15.57 6.45 8.24
N LYS A 119 14.50 6.78 8.98
CA LYS A 119 14.01 5.97 10.10
C LYS A 119 12.75 5.19 9.74
N ILE A 120 12.78 3.89 10.06
CA ILE A 120 11.66 2.96 9.92
C ILE A 120 11.44 2.25 11.26
N GLU A 121 10.26 2.45 11.86
CA GLU A 121 9.84 1.74 13.08
C GLU A 121 9.90 0.22 12.88
N GLY A 122 10.47 -0.47 13.87
CA GLY A 122 10.70 -1.92 13.82
C GLY A 122 11.97 -2.36 13.07
N VAL A 123 12.71 -1.42 12.46
CA VAL A 123 13.95 -1.72 11.71
C VAL A 123 15.17 -1.01 12.32
N ASN A 124 15.22 0.32 12.26
CA ASN A 124 16.38 1.14 12.69
C ASN A 124 16.00 2.46 13.41
N ALA A 125 14.72 2.64 13.75
CA ALA A 125 14.22 3.80 14.50
C ALA A 125 14.31 3.60 16.01
#